data_AF-A0A6G0PXB9-F1
#
_entry.id   AF-A0A6G0PXB9-F1
#
_cell.length_a   1.000
_cell.length_b   1.000
_cell.length_c   1.000
_cell.angle_alpha   90.00
_cell.angle_beta   90.00
_cell.angle_gamma   90.00
#
_symmetry.space_group_name_H-M   'P 1'
#
loop_
_entity.id
_entity.type
_entity.pdbx_description
1 polymer ?
#
loop_
_entity_poly.entity_id
_entity_poly.type
_entity_poly.pdbx_seq_one_letter_code
_entity_poly.pdbx_strand_id
1 'polypeptide(L)'
;MAEQTLREKDARAAASAGEAAIVRRSREAEATAAAARRVIVEQAHTRSGKAAALQRLRERRVSEFCSEDDGMHAEEEGDGADVEQGEEEEKSEEVCGEDEGVVAAESKGDGGVSSPRQGQKRSVEEVDEDMLVTVPPFQQQQHKTWAAFGQGLKQYMTETHQVLVVKEVINVARRNATLKK
;
A
#
# COMPACT_ATOMS: atom_id res chain seq x y z
N MET A 1 -19.31 41.52 53.50
CA MET A 1 -18.09 40.87 52.99
C MET A 1 -18.29 39.39 52.69
N ALA A 2 -18.86 38.57 53.58
CA ALA A 2 -19.05 37.13 53.34
C ALA A 2 -19.99 36.79 52.16
N GLU A 3 -21.12 37.47 52.04
CA GLU A 3 -22.12 37.22 50.98
C GLU A 3 -21.59 37.54 49.57
N GLN A 4 -20.71 38.53 49.45
CA GLN A 4 -20.08 38.91 48.18
C GLN A 4 -19.14 37.81 47.67
N THR A 5 -18.37 37.19 48.58
CA THR A 5 -17.47 36.08 48.25
C THR A 5 -18.20 34.78 47.90
N LEU A 6 -19.40 34.57 48.43
CA LEU A 6 -20.22 33.40 48.09
C LEU A 6 -20.81 33.55 46.69
N ARG A 7 -21.36 34.73 46.37
CA ARG A 7 -21.93 35.04 45.05
C ARG A 7 -20.91 34.97 43.91
N GLU A 8 -19.66 35.37 44.18
CA GLU A 8 -18.57 35.26 43.21
C GLU A 8 -18.14 33.81 42.96
N LYS A 9 -18.10 32.98 44.01
CA LYS A 9 -17.83 31.54 43.88
C LYS A 9 -18.93 30.83 43.08
N ASP A 10 -20.19 31.17 43.31
CA ASP A 10 -21.32 30.60 42.57
C ASP A 10 -21.29 31.02 41.09
N ALA A 11 -20.95 32.27 40.79
CA ALA A 11 -20.79 32.75 39.41
C ALA A 11 -19.64 32.02 38.68
N ARG A 12 -18.51 31.80 39.35
CA ARG A 12 -17.37 31.05 38.80
C ARG A 12 -17.70 29.56 38.60
N ALA A 13 -18.44 28.96 39.52
CA ALA A 13 -18.92 27.58 39.38
C ALA A 13 -19.90 27.44 38.20
N ALA A 14 -20.80 28.41 38.01
CA ALA A 14 -21.72 28.44 36.87
C ALA A 14 -20.98 28.61 35.52
N ALA A 15 -19.97 29.49 35.47
CA ALA A 15 -19.14 29.67 34.27
C ALA A 15 -18.34 28.40 33.92
N SER A 16 -17.72 27.75 34.92
CA SER A 16 -17.00 26.48 34.74
C SER A 16 -17.93 25.33 34.32
N ALA A 17 -19.15 25.29 34.86
CA ALA A 17 -20.16 24.31 34.44
C ALA A 17 -20.62 24.54 32.99
N GLY A 18 -20.76 25.80 32.57
CA GLY A 18 -21.05 26.17 31.18
C GLY A 18 -19.95 25.75 30.21
N GLU A 19 -18.69 26.00 30.55
CA GLU A 19 -17.53 25.58 29.76
C GLU A 19 -17.43 24.05 29.68
N ALA A 20 -17.65 23.34 30.79
CA ALA A 20 -17.69 21.89 30.82
C ALA A 20 -18.83 21.30 29.96
N ALA A 21 -19.98 21.97 29.88
CA ALA A 21 -21.09 21.56 29.02
C ALA A 21 -20.77 21.73 27.53
N ILE A 22 -20.07 22.80 27.15
CA ILE A 22 -19.62 23.04 25.77
C ILE A 22 -18.60 21.96 25.35
N VAL A 23 -17.62 21.65 26.20
CA VAL A 23 -16.62 20.62 25.92
C VAL A 23 -17.25 19.23 25.78
N ARG A 24 -18.24 18.89 26.64
CA ARG A 24 -18.96 17.61 26.51
C ARG A 24 -19.72 17.52 25.19
N ARG A 25 -20.47 18.56 24.82
CA ARG A 25 -21.19 18.61 23.54
C ARG A 25 -20.26 18.46 22.34
N SER A 26 -19.09 19.10 22.39
CA SER A 26 -18.06 18.98 21.34
C SER A 26 -17.52 17.55 21.23
N ARG A 27 -17.20 16.89 22.36
CA ARG A 27 -16.74 15.50 22.37
C ARG A 27 -17.81 14.52 21.88
N GLU A 28 -19.07 14.74 22.23
CA GLU A 28 -20.19 13.93 21.74
C GLU A 28 -20.41 14.11 20.22
N ALA A 29 -20.29 15.34 19.72
CA ALA A 29 -20.33 15.62 18.28
C ALA A 29 -19.16 14.97 17.53
N GLU A 30 -17.95 15.00 18.11
CA GLU A 30 -16.78 14.32 17.53
C GLU A 30 -16.95 12.79 17.55
N ALA A 31 -17.46 12.23 18.65
CA ALA A 31 -17.70 10.79 18.79
C ALA A 31 -18.75 10.29 17.79
N THR A 32 -19.83 11.04 17.58
CA THR A 32 -20.86 10.71 16.59
C THR A 32 -20.32 10.82 15.16
N ALA A 33 -19.53 11.85 14.85
CA ALA A 33 -18.84 11.97 13.57
C ALA A 33 -17.81 10.84 13.34
N ALA A 34 -17.09 10.43 14.38
CA ALA A 34 -16.16 9.30 14.33
C ALA A 34 -16.88 7.97 14.09
N ALA A 35 -18.04 7.76 14.72
CA ALA A 35 -18.86 6.57 14.49
C ALA A 35 -19.38 6.51 13.04
N ALA A 36 -19.85 7.64 12.48
CA ALA A 36 -20.29 7.72 11.10
C ALA A 36 -19.17 7.38 10.09
N ARG A 37 -17.94 7.85 10.35
CA ARG A 37 -16.75 7.51 9.53
C ARG A 37 -16.48 6.00 9.51
N ARG A 38 -16.63 5.33 10.65
CA ARG A 38 -16.43 3.87 10.75
C ARG A 38 -17.44 3.11 9.91
N VAL A 39 -18.72 3.49 9.97
CA VAL A 39 -19.78 2.87 9.15
C VAL A 39 -19.48 2.97 7.66
N ILE A 40 -19.02 4.13 7.17
CA ILE A 40 -18.70 4.34 5.75
C ILE A 40 -17.54 3.43 5.30
N VAL A 41 -16.54 3.23 6.15
CA VAL A 41 -15.40 2.34 5.85
C VAL A 41 -15.81 0.87 5.94
N GLU A 42 -16.71 0.50 6.86
CA GLU A 42 -17.21 -0.87 7.00
C GLU A 42 -18.10 -1.31 5.84
N GLN A 43 -18.83 -0.38 5.21
CA GLN A 43 -19.63 -0.67 4.01
C GLN A 43 -18.77 -1.09 2.80
N ALA A 44 -17.49 -0.71 2.77
CA ALA A 44 -16.57 -1.16 1.73
C ALA A 44 -15.99 -2.54 2.06
N HIS A 45 -16.23 -3.51 1.17
CA HIS A 45 -15.80 -4.90 1.36
C HIS A 45 -14.42 -5.21 0.75
N THR A 46 -13.87 -4.28 -0.05
CA THR A 46 -12.55 -4.40 -0.68
C THR A 46 -11.55 -3.42 -0.06
N ARG A 47 -10.26 -3.76 -0.16
CA ARG A 47 -9.17 -2.91 0.32
C ARG A 47 -9.14 -1.55 -0.38
N SER A 48 -9.36 -1.53 -1.70
CA SER A 48 -9.45 -0.30 -2.50
C SER A 48 -10.67 0.54 -2.13
N GLY A 49 -11.83 -0.08 -1.89
CA GLY A 49 -13.04 0.62 -1.45
C GLY A 49 -12.87 1.32 -0.10
N LYS A 50 -12.19 0.67 0.86
CA LYS A 50 -11.88 1.28 2.16
C LYS A 50 -10.92 2.47 2.05
N ALA A 51 -9.90 2.36 1.19
CA ALA A 51 -8.97 3.45 0.94
C ALA A 51 -9.67 4.66 0.30
N ALA A 52 -10.50 4.43 -0.73
CA ALA A 52 -11.28 5.48 -1.38
C ALA A 52 -12.28 6.16 -0.41
N ALA A 53 -12.92 5.39 0.47
CA ALA A 53 -13.80 5.93 1.51
C ALA A 53 -13.07 6.86 2.48
N LEU A 54 -11.87 6.49 2.92
CA LEU A 54 -11.03 7.32 3.79
C LEU A 54 -10.54 8.59 3.09
N GLN A 55 -10.21 8.50 1.79
CA GLN A 55 -9.78 9.65 1.00
C GLN A 55 -10.91 10.68 0.85
N ARG A 56 -12.13 10.24 0.50
CA ARG A 56 -13.31 11.13 0.43
C ARG A 56 -13.64 11.80 1.77
N LEU A 57 -13.41 11.11 2.89
CA LEU A 57 -13.56 11.68 4.23
C LEU A 57 -12.51 12.75 4.57
N ARG A 58 -11.31 12.64 3.99
CA ARG A 58 -10.26 13.67 4.11
C ARG A 58 -10.58 14.87 3.23
N GLU A 59 -10.94 14.64 1.98
CA GLU A 59 -11.34 15.70 1.04
C GLU A 59 -12.54 16.50 1.56
N ARG A 60 -13.54 15.83 2.15
CA ARG A 60 -14.68 16.52 2.80
C ARG A 60 -14.23 17.42 3.95
N ARG A 61 -13.29 16.96 4.79
CA ARG A 61 -12.75 17.75 5.90
C ARG A 61 -11.94 18.96 5.39
N VAL A 62 -11.19 18.79 4.30
CA VAL A 62 -10.42 19.87 3.67
C VAL A 62 -11.38 20.90 3.06
N SER A 63 -12.43 20.46 2.36
CA SER A 63 -13.46 21.34 1.81
C SER A 63 -14.23 22.12 2.88
N GLU A 64 -14.48 21.53 4.04
CA GLU A 64 -15.14 22.18 5.19
C GLU A 64 -14.23 23.20 5.89
N PHE A 65 -12.91 23.15 5.62
CA PHE A 65 -11.92 24.08 6.16
C PHE A 65 -11.56 25.21 5.16
N CYS A 66 -11.83 25.02 3.86
CA CYS A 66 -11.49 25.97 2.79
C CYS A 66 -12.70 26.77 2.27
N SER A 67 -13.86 26.72 2.93
CA SER A 67 -15.07 27.45 2.49
C SER A 67 -15.22 28.85 3.09
N GLU A 68 -14.14 29.45 3.59
CA GLU A 68 -14.14 30.82 4.11
C GLU A 68 -13.15 31.66 3.28
N ASP A 69 -13.70 32.42 2.33
CA ASP A 69 -13.11 33.51 1.54
C ASP A 69 -12.03 33.15 0.49
N ASP A 70 -12.42 33.07 -0.78
CA ASP A 70 -11.60 33.57 -1.89
C ASP A 70 -12.50 33.85 -3.11
N GLY A 71 -12.98 35.08 -3.19
CA GLY A 71 -13.54 35.63 -4.41
C GLY A 71 -12.45 36.32 -5.22
N MET A 72 -12.18 35.87 -6.44
CA MET A 72 -12.02 36.76 -7.60
C MET A 72 -11.92 35.96 -8.90
N HIS A 73 -12.77 36.36 -9.84
CA HIS A 73 -12.77 36.02 -11.25
C HIS A 73 -11.66 36.81 -11.96
N ALA A 74 -10.88 36.21 -12.86
CA ALA A 74 -10.39 36.83 -14.10
C ALA A 74 -9.42 35.90 -14.86
N GLU A 75 -9.84 35.53 -16.06
CA GLU A 75 -9.04 35.08 -17.19
C GLU A 75 -8.08 36.15 -17.74
N GLU A 76 -6.87 35.77 -18.19
CA GLU A 76 -6.21 36.29 -19.42
C GLU A 76 -4.96 35.45 -19.78
N GLU A 77 -4.76 35.23 -21.09
CA GLU A 77 -3.59 34.62 -21.74
C GLU A 77 -2.32 35.48 -21.64
N GLY A 78 -1.15 34.85 -21.81
CA GLY A 78 0.12 35.53 -22.02
C GLY A 78 1.22 34.60 -22.53
N ASP A 79 1.44 34.65 -23.84
CA ASP A 79 2.51 34.04 -24.63
C ASP A 79 3.92 34.60 -24.28
N GLY A 80 4.97 33.79 -24.46
CA GLY A 80 6.36 34.21 -24.24
C GLY A 80 7.37 33.05 -24.19
N ALA A 81 8.05 32.82 -25.32
CA ALA A 81 9.00 31.73 -25.60
C ALA A 81 10.38 31.82 -24.90
N ASP A 82 11.10 30.67 -24.94
CA ASP A 82 12.54 30.49 -25.27
C ASP A 82 13.48 29.83 -24.21
N VAL A 83 13.81 28.53 -24.45
CA VAL A 83 15.17 27.92 -24.57
C VAL A 83 16.14 27.86 -23.36
N GLU A 84 16.31 26.67 -22.73
CA GLU A 84 17.47 25.74 -22.86
C GLU A 84 17.64 24.72 -21.71
N GLN A 85 18.33 23.64 -22.07
CA GLN A 85 18.56 22.36 -21.40
C GLN A 85 19.06 22.37 -19.94
N GLY A 86 18.73 21.29 -19.24
CA GLY A 86 19.43 20.79 -18.05
C GLY A 86 18.92 19.41 -17.67
N GLU A 87 19.75 18.39 -17.89
CA GLU A 87 19.50 16.97 -17.65
C GLU A 87 19.55 16.57 -16.17
N GLU A 88 19.11 15.32 -15.90
CA GLU A 88 19.31 14.48 -14.70
C GLU A 88 18.39 14.78 -13.48
N GLU A 89 17.82 13.82 -12.73
CA GLU A 89 17.90 12.36 -12.70
C GLU A 89 16.66 11.80 -11.92
N GLU A 90 16.36 10.52 -12.19
CA GLU A 90 15.57 9.50 -11.48
C GLU A 90 14.59 9.82 -10.31
N LYS A 91 13.38 9.23 -10.39
CA LYS A 91 12.96 8.04 -9.59
C LYS A 91 11.45 7.77 -9.79
N SER A 92 11.10 6.96 -10.79
CA SER A 92 9.75 6.40 -10.91
C SER A 92 9.64 5.10 -10.11
N GLU A 93 9.01 5.17 -8.94
CA GLU A 93 8.44 4.01 -8.26
C GLU A 93 7.02 3.82 -8.78
N GLU A 94 6.77 2.81 -9.63
CA GLU A 94 5.39 2.42 -9.93
C GLU A 94 5.20 0.93 -10.29
N VAL A 95 4.23 0.35 -9.57
CA VAL A 95 3.27 -0.72 -9.90
C VAL A 95 3.73 -2.18 -9.99
N CYS A 96 3.25 -2.91 -8.97
CA CYS A 96 3.01 -4.34 -8.97
C CYS A 96 1.92 -4.71 -10.00
N GLY A 97 2.28 -5.44 -11.05
CA GLY A 97 1.32 -6.13 -11.91
C GLY A 97 0.80 -7.41 -11.26
N GLU A 98 -0.52 -7.51 -11.12
CA GLU A 98 -1.25 -8.76 -10.85
C GLU A 98 -1.22 -9.62 -12.11
N ASP A 99 -0.65 -10.82 -12.04
CA ASP A 99 -0.57 -11.81 -13.13
C ASP A 99 -1.86 -12.65 -13.13
N GLU A 100 -2.77 -12.34 -14.04
CA GLU A 100 -3.93 -13.18 -14.37
C GLU A 100 -3.53 -14.31 -15.31
N GLY A 101 -4.13 -15.48 -15.06
CA GLY A 101 -3.79 -16.78 -15.64
C GLY A 101 -3.64 -16.83 -17.16
N VAL A 102 -2.54 -17.45 -17.59
CA VAL A 102 -2.28 -17.84 -18.97
C VAL A 102 -3.23 -18.95 -19.43
N VAL A 103 -4.08 -18.63 -20.41
CA VAL A 103 -4.67 -19.62 -21.31
C VAL A 103 -3.83 -19.68 -22.59
N ALA A 104 -3.41 -20.88 -22.95
CA ALA A 104 -2.62 -21.15 -24.14
C ALA A 104 -3.46 -20.87 -25.41
N ALA A 105 -2.99 -19.94 -26.24
CA ALA A 105 -3.41 -19.81 -27.62
C ALA A 105 -2.20 -19.33 -28.44
N GLU A 106 -1.79 -20.16 -29.39
CA GLU A 106 -0.72 -19.86 -30.34
C GLU A 106 -1.10 -18.63 -31.18
N SER A 107 -0.17 -17.68 -31.28
CA SER A 107 -0.25 -16.60 -32.28
C SER A 107 1.14 -16.24 -32.76
N LYS A 108 1.41 -16.56 -34.03
CA LYS A 108 2.50 -15.96 -34.80
C LYS A 108 2.17 -14.48 -34.98
N GLY A 109 2.95 -13.62 -34.33
CA GLY A 109 2.80 -12.17 -34.38
C GLY A 109 4.16 -11.50 -34.39
N ASP A 110 4.43 -10.85 -35.51
CA ASP A 110 5.58 -10.01 -35.84
C ASP A 110 5.76 -8.81 -34.88
N GLY A 111 7.02 -8.46 -34.61
CA GLY A 111 7.45 -7.10 -34.30
C GLY A 111 6.86 -6.39 -33.08
N GLY A 112 7.04 -6.94 -31.87
CA GLY A 112 6.83 -6.19 -30.63
C GLY A 112 8.16 -5.86 -29.95
N VAL A 113 8.62 -4.61 -30.00
CA VAL A 113 9.79 -4.16 -29.24
C VAL A 113 9.46 -4.24 -27.75
N SER A 114 9.89 -5.34 -27.12
CA SER A 114 9.78 -5.52 -25.68
C SER A 114 10.83 -4.65 -24.99
N SER A 115 10.36 -3.88 -24.00
CA SER A 115 11.20 -3.04 -23.14
C SER A 115 12.39 -3.82 -22.58
N PRO A 116 13.63 -3.28 -22.60
CA PRO A 116 14.85 -4.01 -22.25
C PRO A 116 14.94 -4.40 -20.77
N ARG A 117 13.95 -4.05 -19.94
CA ARG A 117 13.96 -4.30 -18.48
C ARG A 117 13.24 -5.57 -18.06
N GLN A 118 12.45 -6.20 -18.93
CA GLN A 118 11.88 -7.52 -18.65
C GLN A 118 12.63 -8.56 -19.45
N GLY A 119 13.61 -9.19 -18.81
CA GLY A 119 14.36 -10.31 -19.40
C GLY A 119 13.38 -11.39 -19.84
N GLN A 120 13.18 -11.49 -21.15
CA GLN A 120 12.36 -12.54 -21.74
C GLN A 120 12.97 -13.89 -21.35
N LYS A 121 12.19 -14.70 -20.63
CA LYS A 121 12.63 -16.04 -20.25
C LYS A 121 12.64 -16.90 -21.51
N ARG A 122 13.83 -17.24 -21.97
CA ARG A 122 14.01 -18.20 -23.07
C ARG A 122 13.53 -19.57 -22.62
N SER A 123 12.74 -20.24 -23.45
CA SER A 123 12.34 -21.62 -23.19
C SER A 123 13.53 -22.55 -23.41
N VAL A 124 13.49 -23.75 -22.83
CA VAL A 124 14.57 -24.75 -23.02
C VAL A 124 14.69 -25.16 -24.49
N GLU A 125 13.58 -25.15 -25.24
CA GLU A 125 13.52 -25.47 -26.67
C GLU A 125 14.23 -24.43 -27.56
N GLU A 126 14.40 -23.20 -27.07
CA GLU A 126 15.09 -22.12 -27.78
C GLU A 126 16.63 -22.22 -27.65
N VAL A 127 17.12 -23.07 -26.75
CA VAL A 127 18.55 -23.22 -26.48
C VAL A 127 19.05 -24.49 -27.17
N ASP A 128 20.10 -24.35 -27.98
CA ASP A 128 20.73 -25.49 -28.66
C ASP A 128 21.09 -26.59 -27.65
N GLU A 129 20.78 -27.84 -28.00
CA GLU A 129 20.97 -29.01 -27.12
C GLU A 129 22.43 -29.15 -26.67
N ASP A 130 23.38 -28.78 -27.53
CA ASP A 130 24.83 -28.82 -27.25
C ASP A 130 25.26 -27.84 -26.14
N MET A 131 24.43 -26.83 -25.82
CA MET A 131 24.66 -25.88 -24.73
C MET A 131 24.01 -26.32 -23.41
N LEU A 132 23.17 -27.35 -23.42
CA LEU A 132 22.45 -27.81 -22.23
C LEU A 132 23.31 -28.81 -21.45
N VAL A 133 23.56 -28.48 -20.17
CA VAL A 133 24.26 -29.38 -19.24
C VAL A 133 23.25 -29.98 -18.27
N THR A 134 23.26 -31.31 -18.14
CA THR A 134 22.42 -32.00 -17.16
C THR A 134 23.04 -31.87 -15.77
N VAL A 135 22.22 -31.42 -14.82
CA VAL A 135 22.63 -31.23 -13.42
C VAL A 135 22.01 -32.32 -12.55
N PRO A 136 22.74 -32.91 -11.58
CA PRO A 136 22.18 -33.89 -10.66
C PRO A 136 20.98 -33.33 -9.88
N PRO A 137 19.99 -34.15 -9.51
CA PRO A 137 18.87 -33.67 -8.71
C PRO A 137 19.29 -33.32 -7.28
N PHE A 138 18.69 -32.25 -6.73
CA PHE A 138 18.93 -31.88 -5.34
C PHE A 138 18.36 -32.92 -4.37
N GLN A 139 19.20 -33.46 -3.47
CA GLN A 139 18.83 -34.55 -2.57
C GLN A 139 18.08 -34.06 -1.33
N GLN A 140 16.75 -33.95 -1.42
CA GLN A 140 15.92 -33.42 -0.33
C GLN A 140 15.86 -34.32 0.92
N GLN A 141 16.11 -35.62 0.79
CA GLN A 141 15.82 -36.62 1.84
C GLN A 141 16.81 -36.63 3.02
N GLN A 142 17.89 -35.85 2.97
CA GLN A 142 18.97 -35.92 3.97
C GLN A 142 18.89 -34.85 5.07
N HIS A 143 17.97 -33.89 4.96
CA HIS A 143 17.99 -32.72 5.83
C HIS A 143 16.90 -32.78 6.91
N LYS A 144 17.29 -33.13 8.15
CA LYS A 144 16.38 -33.14 9.32
C LYS A 144 16.13 -31.76 9.93
N THR A 145 16.96 -30.77 9.58
CA THR A 145 16.89 -29.41 10.12
C THR A 145 17.01 -28.40 8.98
N TRP A 146 16.46 -27.21 9.19
CA TRP A 146 16.57 -26.11 8.22
C TRP A 146 18.02 -25.70 7.96
N ALA A 147 18.87 -25.74 9.01
CA ALA A 147 20.29 -25.45 8.89
C ALA A 147 21.00 -26.46 7.98
N ALA A 148 20.70 -27.76 8.12
CA ALA A 148 21.27 -28.81 7.27
C ALA A 148 20.81 -28.65 5.81
N PHE A 149 19.54 -28.31 5.60
CA PHE A 149 19.01 -28.00 4.26
C PHE A 149 19.73 -26.81 3.63
N GLY A 150 19.89 -25.71 4.38
CA GLY A 150 20.58 -24.51 3.88
C GLY A 150 22.05 -24.78 3.53
N GLN A 151 22.75 -25.62 4.29
CA GLN A 151 24.12 -26.03 3.98
C GLN A 151 24.17 -26.89 2.71
N GLY A 152 23.30 -27.90 2.60
CA GLY A 152 23.22 -28.74 1.40
C GLY A 152 22.87 -27.93 0.15
N LEU A 153 21.94 -26.98 0.27
CA LEU A 153 21.55 -26.11 -0.83
C LEU A 153 22.70 -25.21 -1.29
N LYS A 154 23.50 -24.65 -0.36
CA LYS A 154 24.68 -23.85 -0.71
C LYS A 154 25.75 -24.67 -1.43
N GLN A 155 26.00 -25.89 -0.95
CA GLN A 155 26.94 -26.80 -1.60
C GLN A 155 26.48 -27.12 -3.02
N TYR A 156 25.20 -27.47 -3.19
CA TYR A 156 24.61 -27.71 -4.50
C TYR A 156 24.70 -26.51 -5.44
N MET A 157 24.38 -25.29 -4.98
CA MET A 157 24.54 -24.08 -5.77
C MET A 157 25.99 -23.87 -6.25
N THR A 158 26.95 -24.20 -5.41
CA THR A 158 28.38 -24.09 -5.72
C THR A 158 28.80 -25.13 -6.77
N GLU A 159 28.37 -26.39 -6.60
CA GLU A 159 28.69 -27.50 -7.51
C GLU A 159 28.04 -27.34 -8.89
N THR A 160 26.86 -26.72 -8.94
CA THR A 160 26.05 -26.60 -10.16
C THR A 160 26.14 -25.22 -10.81
N HIS A 161 26.87 -24.30 -10.18
CA HIS A 161 26.98 -22.89 -10.58
C HIS A 161 25.62 -22.20 -10.74
N GLN A 162 24.62 -22.63 -9.97
CA GLN A 162 23.27 -22.05 -9.98
C GLN A 162 23.07 -21.11 -8.80
N VAL A 163 22.37 -20.00 -9.05
CA VAL A 163 21.90 -19.10 -7.99
C VAL A 163 20.43 -19.40 -7.72
N LEU A 164 20.16 -20.12 -6.63
CA LEU A 164 18.81 -20.48 -6.23
C LEU A 164 18.37 -19.65 -5.02
N VAL A 165 17.08 -19.30 -4.96
CA VAL A 165 16.50 -18.52 -3.85
C VAL A 165 15.39 -19.33 -3.19
N VAL A 166 15.40 -19.37 -1.86
CA VAL A 166 14.37 -20.04 -1.07
C VAL A 166 13.19 -19.10 -0.86
N LYS A 167 12.01 -19.49 -1.33
CA LYS A 167 10.76 -18.77 -1.09
C LYS A 167 9.85 -19.61 -0.20
N GLU A 168 9.42 -19.04 0.91
CA GLU A 168 8.38 -19.61 1.74
C GLU A 168 7.01 -19.03 1.35
N VAL A 169 5.99 -19.89 1.23
CA VAL A 169 4.61 -19.47 0.99
C VAL A 169 3.74 -20.00 2.12
N ILE A 170 3.20 -19.08 2.92
CA ILE A 170 2.32 -19.41 4.03
C ILE A 170 0.86 -19.31 3.56
N ASN A 171 0.12 -20.42 3.62
CA ASN A 171 -1.32 -20.38 3.43
C ASN A 171 -1.99 -19.79 4.69
N VAL A 172 -2.34 -18.50 4.61
CA VAL A 172 -2.92 -17.75 5.74
C VAL A 172 -4.25 -18.34 6.20
N ALA A 173 -5.09 -18.83 5.28
CA ALA A 173 -6.36 -19.46 5.64
C ALA A 173 -6.13 -20.71 6.50
N ARG A 174 -5.16 -21.56 6.11
CA ARG A 174 -4.78 -22.75 6.86
C ARG A 174 -4.20 -22.41 8.24
N ARG A 175 -3.32 -21.40 8.31
CA ARG A 175 -2.76 -20.90 9.57
C ARG A 175 -3.84 -20.33 10.49
N ASN A 176 -4.80 -19.59 9.93
CA ASN A 176 -5.85 -18.97 10.73
C ASN A 176 -6.87 -20.01 11.24
N ALA A 177 -7.08 -21.11 10.51
CA ALA A 177 -7.93 -22.20 10.98
C ALA A 177 -7.42 -22.82 12.29
N THR A 178 -6.10 -22.89 12.51
CA THR A 178 -5.53 -23.44 13.75
C THR A 178 -5.58 -22.47 14.94
N LEU A 179 -5.79 -21.17 14.68
CA LEU A 179 -5.91 -20.13 15.71
C LEU A 179 -7.35 -19.93 16.21
N LYS A 180 -8.36 -20.43 15.49
CA LYS A 180 -9.77 -20.32 15.85
C LYS A 180 -10.25 -21.44 16.81
N LYS A 181 -9.34 -21.97 17.62
CA LYS A 181 -9.67 -22.97 18.66
C LYS A 181 -9.98 -22.31 19.99
#